data_AF-A0AAW1K0Q4-F1
#
_entry.id   AF-A0AAW1K0Q4-F1
#
_cell.length_a   1.000
_cell.length_b   1.000
_cell.length_c   1.000
_cell.angle_alpha   90.00
_cell.angle_beta   90.00
_cell.angle_gamma   90.00
#
_symmetry.space_group_name_H-M   'P 1'
#
loop_
_entity.id
_entity.type
_entity.pdbx_description
1 polymer ?
#
loop_
_entity_poly.entity_id
_entity_poly.type
_entity_poly.pdbx_seq_one_letter_code
_entity_poly.pdbx_strand_id
1 'polypeptide(L)'
;MCSERVIRPVRKFKITNSCLDPCHEFLQAKCDETQMGHSANEKIKNIIELIQAAAELSFKKNVPFTSKRKSSPPWWDDECNQMVNQRKIILAKYKFERTLENYIKWKEAQVQI
;
A
#
# COMPACT_ATOMS: atom_id res chain seq x y z
N MET A 1 -0.61 30.28 -0.68
CA MET A 1 -0.64 29.09 -1.53
C MET A 1 -0.74 27.85 -0.65
N CYS A 2 -1.94 27.33 -0.42
CA CYS A 2 -2.14 26.11 0.36
C CYS A 2 -1.86 24.91 -0.54
N SER A 3 -0.82 24.15 -0.21
CA SER A 3 -0.48 22.90 -0.89
C SER A 3 -1.49 21.83 -0.48
N GLU A 4 -2.42 21.51 -1.37
CA GLU A 4 -3.42 20.45 -1.16
C GLU A 4 -2.69 19.10 -1.02
N ARG A 5 -2.61 18.60 0.22
CA ARG A 5 -2.18 17.22 0.47
C ARG A 5 -3.26 16.30 -0.07
N VAL A 6 -2.98 15.63 -1.18
CA VAL A 6 -3.80 14.54 -1.72
C VAL A 6 -3.86 13.42 -0.67
N ILE A 7 -4.93 13.39 0.12
CA ILE A 7 -5.21 12.30 1.06
C ILE A 7 -5.59 11.07 0.22
N ARG A 8 -4.62 10.20 -0.05
CA ARG A 8 -4.88 8.92 -0.72
C ARG A 8 -5.61 8.01 0.27
N PRO A 9 -6.61 7.23 -0.18
CA PRO A 9 -7.29 6.27 0.68
C PRO A 9 -6.26 5.29 1.23
N VAL A 10 -6.19 5.19 2.56
CA VAL A 10 -5.40 4.18 3.27
C VAL A 10 -5.95 2.82 2.85
N ARG A 11 -5.24 2.12 1.98
CA ARG A 11 -5.62 0.75 1.62
C ARG A 11 -5.47 -0.10 2.87
N LYS A 12 -6.56 -0.75 3.28
CA LYS A 12 -6.55 -1.76 4.36
C LYS A 12 -5.46 -2.78 4.01
N PHE A 13 -4.38 -2.82 4.79
CA PHE A 13 -3.37 -3.86 4.64
C PHE A 13 -4.04 -5.19 4.92
N LYS A 14 -4.16 -6.04 3.91
CA LYS A 14 -4.62 -7.42 4.09
C LYS A 14 -3.43 -8.16 4.71
N ILE A 15 -3.45 -8.34 6.03
CA ILE A 15 -2.47 -9.17 6.72
C ILE A 15 -2.67 -10.60 6.19
N THR A 16 -1.69 -11.13 5.46
CA THR A 16 -1.71 -12.51 4.99
C THR A 16 -1.04 -13.41 6.02
N ASN A 17 -1.49 -14.66 6.14
CA ASN A 17 -0.93 -15.63 7.09
C ASN A 17 0.60 -15.78 6.96
N SER A 18 1.13 -15.66 5.74
CA SER A 18 2.58 -15.66 5.46
C SER A 18 3.40 -14.57 6.17
N CYS A 19 2.75 -13.50 6.66
CA CYS A 19 3.40 -12.45 7.45
C CYS A 19 3.29 -12.69 8.96
N LEU A 20 2.42 -13.63 9.38
CA LEU A 20 2.17 -14.00 10.77
C LEU A 20 2.96 -15.23 11.19
N ASP A 21 3.29 -16.14 10.26
CA ASP A 21 4.03 -17.38 10.58
C ASP A 21 5.38 -17.11 11.27
N PRO A 22 6.24 -16.16 10.82
CA PRO A 22 7.51 -15.86 11.51
C PRO A 22 7.32 -15.23 12.89
N CYS A 23 6.20 -14.52 13.09
CA CYS A 23 5.84 -13.91 14.37
C CYS A 23 5.40 -14.97 15.37
N HIS A 24 4.60 -15.93 14.91
CA HIS A 24 4.12 -17.05 15.71
C HIS A 24 5.29 -17.93 16.16
N GLU A 25 6.20 -18.29 15.25
CA GLU A 25 7.40 -19.08 15.57
C GLU A 25 8.30 -18.36 16.58
N PHE A 26 8.52 -17.05 16.41
CA PHE A 26 9.33 -16.25 17.34
C PHE A 26 8.69 -16.16 18.75
N LEU A 27 7.38 -15.90 18.83
CA LEU A 27 6.68 -15.82 20.10
C LEU A 27 6.64 -17.17 20.81
N GLN A 28 6.47 -18.27 20.08
CA GLN A 28 6.46 -19.60 20.65
C GLN A 28 7.84 -19.98 21.22
N ALA A 29 8.92 -19.72 20.48
CA ALA A 29 10.28 -19.94 20.96
C ALA A 29 10.63 -19.13 22.22
N LYS A 30 10.15 -17.88 22.32
CA LYS A 30 10.44 -16.99 23.46
C LYS A 30 9.56 -17.24 24.69
N CYS A 31 8.33 -17.72 24.49
CA CYS A 31 7.46 -18.14 25.60
C CYS A 31 8.05 -19.34 26.36
N ASP A 32 8.69 -20.26 25.66
CA ASP A 32 9.33 -21.44 26.27
C ASP A 32 10.55 -21.06 27.13
N GLU A 33 11.25 -19.97 26.80
CA GLU A 33 12.40 -19.45 27.56
C GLU A 33 12.02 -18.69 28.85
N THR A 34 10.78 -18.18 28.96
CA THR A 34 10.40 -17.21 30.02
C THR A 34 9.91 -17.85 31.34
N GLN A 35 10.07 -19.17 31.53
CA GLN A 35 9.48 -19.90 32.66
C GLN A 35 10.19 -19.79 34.03
N MET A 36 11.18 -18.93 34.24
CA MET A 36 11.86 -18.84 35.54
C MET A 36 11.68 -17.49 36.26
N GLY A 37 11.08 -17.54 37.46
CA GLY A 37 11.53 -16.77 38.64
C GLY A 37 11.31 -15.26 38.73
N HIS A 38 10.61 -14.59 37.80
CA HIS A 38 10.49 -13.12 37.84
C HIS A 38 9.24 -12.58 38.57
N SER A 39 9.37 -11.39 39.18
CA SER A 39 8.25 -10.63 39.76
C SER A 39 7.23 -10.26 38.68
N ALA A 40 5.94 -10.14 39.02
CA ALA A 40 4.87 -9.91 38.05
C ALA A 40 5.11 -8.70 37.13
N ASN A 41 5.74 -7.64 37.64
CA ASN A 41 6.08 -6.44 36.88
C ASN A 41 7.20 -6.67 35.85
N GLU A 42 8.16 -7.55 36.15
CA GLU A 42 9.24 -7.91 35.23
C GLU A 42 8.71 -8.78 34.09
N LYS A 43 7.80 -9.70 34.40
CA LYS A 43 7.12 -10.51 33.37
C LYS A 43 6.34 -9.65 32.38
N ILE A 44 5.62 -8.64 32.87
CA ILE A 44 4.88 -7.71 32.00
C ILE A 44 5.82 -6.93 31.09
N LYS A 45 6.94 -6.43 31.61
CA LYS A 45 7.95 -5.73 30.78
C LYS A 45 8.51 -6.64 29.70
N ASN A 46 8.90 -7.86 30.05
CA ASN A 46 9.43 -8.82 29.09
C ASN A 46 8.42 -9.17 27.99
N ILE A 47 7.14 -9.32 28.33
CA ILE A 47 6.07 -9.56 27.33
C ILE A 47 5.92 -8.35 26.39
N ILE A 48 5.95 -7.13 26.92
CA ILE A 48 5.86 -5.92 26.09
C ILE A 48 7.03 -5.83 25.12
N GLU A 49 8.26 -6.10 25.59
CA GLU A 49 9.46 -6.10 24.74
C GLU A 49 9.40 -7.19 23.66
N LEU A 50 8.90 -8.38 24.00
CA LEU A 50 8.70 -9.46 23.03
C LEU A 50 7.67 -9.10 21.96
N ILE A 51 6.56 -8.47 22.34
CA ILE A 51 5.54 -8.01 21.40
C ILE A 51 6.12 -6.93 20.47
N GLN A 52 6.93 -6.01 21.01
CA GLN A 52 7.58 -4.97 20.21
C GLN A 52 8.59 -5.56 19.21
N ALA A 53 9.44 -6.49 19.64
CA ALA A 53 10.39 -7.16 18.76
C ALA A 53 9.67 -7.99 17.66
N ALA A 54 8.62 -8.70 18.03
CA ALA A 54 7.80 -9.48 17.08
C ALA A 54 7.08 -8.58 16.07
N ALA A 55 6.59 -7.42 16.51
CA ALA A 55 6.01 -6.41 15.64
C ALA A 55 7.03 -5.89 14.63
N GLU A 56 8.24 -5.53 15.06
CA GLU A 56 9.31 -5.04 14.17
C GLU A 56 9.71 -6.06 13.09
N LEU A 57 9.67 -7.36 13.41
CA LEU A 57 9.93 -8.44 12.46
C LEU A 57 8.76 -8.65 11.47
N SER A 58 7.53 -8.51 11.95
CA SER A 58 6.30 -8.74 11.15
C SER A 58 6.03 -7.61 10.17
N PHE A 59 6.32 -6.36 10.57
CA PHE A 59 6.24 -5.21 9.70
C PHE A 59 7.46 -5.18 8.79
N LYS A 60 7.40 -5.90 7.65
CA LYS A 60 8.36 -5.73 6.55
C LYS A 60 8.54 -4.23 6.32
N LYS A 61 9.73 -3.69 6.69
CA LYS A 61 10.11 -2.28 6.47
C LYS A 61 9.63 -1.91 5.09
N ASN A 62 8.72 -0.93 5.02
CA ASN A 62 8.04 -0.46 3.81
C ASN A 62 8.98 -0.54 2.61
N VAL A 63 8.98 -1.69 1.91
CA VAL A 63 9.82 -1.84 0.73
C VAL A 63 9.22 -0.84 -0.24
N PRO A 64 9.99 0.16 -0.70
CA PRO A 64 9.44 1.14 -1.63
C PRO A 64 8.87 0.34 -2.78
N PHE A 65 7.56 0.42 -2.95
CA PHE A 65 6.86 -0.36 -3.94
C PHE A 65 7.32 0.14 -5.29
N THR A 66 8.33 -0.52 -5.87
CA THR A 66 8.74 -0.30 -7.25
C THR A 66 7.64 -0.94 -8.08
N SER A 67 6.59 -0.16 -8.36
CA SER A 67 5.60 -0.59 -9.34
C SER A 67 6.37 -0.75 -10.65
N LYS A 68 6.63 -2.00 -11.03
CA LYS A 68 7.14 -2.30 -12.37
C LYS A 68 6.05 -1.81 -13.31
N ARG A 69 6.24 -0.61 -13.87
CA ARG A 69 5.34 -0.09 -14.91
C ARG A 69 5.37 -1.12 -16.03
N LYS A 70 4.21 -1.68 -16.36
CA LYS A 70 4.11 -2.57 -17.52
C LYS A 70 4.54 -1.76 -18.74
N SER A 71 5.44 -2.32 -19.54
CA SER A 71 5.73 -1.76 -20.86
C SER A 71 4.44 -1.73 -21.67
N SER A 72 4.31 -0.72 -22.51
CA SER A 72 3.22 -0.68 -23.47
C SER A 72 3.26 -1.89 -24.41
N PRO A 73 2.12 -2.31 -24.98
CA PRO A 73 2.11 -3.38 -25.97
C PRO A 73 3.05 -3.04 -27.13
N PRO A 74 3.81 -4.02 -27.65
CA PRO A 74 4.82 -3.76 -28.69
C PRO A 74 4.22 -3.35 -30.04
N TRP A 75 2.91 -3.57 -30.24
CA TRP A 75 2.18 -3.14 -31.44
C TRP A 75 1.52 -1.76 -31.29
N TRP A 76 1.73 -1.06 -30.17
CA TRP A 76 1.30 0.33 -30.02
C TRP A 76 2.48 1.25 -30.35
N ASP A 77 2.26 2.17 -31.29
CA ASP A 77 3.17 3.28 -31.50
C ASP A 77 3.10 4.30 -30.34
N ASP A 78 4.05 5.24 -30.35
CA ASP A 78 4.13 6.28 -29.32
C ASP A 78 2.88 7.18 -29.33
N GLU A 79 2.26 7.38 -30.49
CA GLU A 79 1.04 8.18 -30.64
C GLU A 79 -0.16 7.52 -29.94
N CYS A 80 -0.39 6.23 -30.19
CA CYS A 80 -1.41 5.43 -29.51
C CYS A 80 -1.20 5.43 -27.99
N ASN A 81 0.06 5.30 -27.55
CA ASN A 81 0.42 5.37 -26.14
C ASN A 81 0.05 6.72 -25.50
N GLN A 82 0.36 7.81 -26.18
CA GLN A 82 0.03 9.16 -25.73
C GLN A 82 -1.47 9.37 -25.62
N MET A 83 -2.24 8.98 -26.64
CA MET A 83 -3.70 9.11 -26.64
C MET A 83 -4.36 8.33 -25.50
N VAL A 84 -3.93 7.08 -25.27
CA VAL A 84 -4.46 6.26 -24.17
C VAL A 84 -4.11 6.86 -22.82
N ASN A 85 -2.90 7.40 -22.65
CA ASN A 85 -2.50 8.07 -21.42
C ASN A 85 -3.29 9.36 -21.18
N GLN A 86 -3.51 10.18 -22.22
CA GLN A 86 -4.34 11.37 -22.15
C GLN A 86 -5.78 11.03 -21.73
N ARG A 87 -6.39 10.01 -22.34
CA ARG A 87 -7.73 9.51 -21.94
C ARG A 87 -7.78 9.10 -20.47
N LYS A 88 -6.75 8.40 -19.97
CA LYS A 88 -6.66 8.03 -18.54
C LYS A 88 -6.59 9.24 -17.63
N ILE A 89 -5.80 10.25 -18.00
CA ILE A 89 -5.66 11.50 -17.23
C ILE A 89 -6.99 12.26 -17.19
N ILE A 90 -7.65 12.42 -18.33
CA ILE A 90 -8.95 13.12 -18.43
C ILE A 90 -10.02 12.40 -17.62
N LEU A 91 -10.10 11.07 -17.73
CA LEU A 91 -11.04 10.27 -16.93
C LEU A 91 -10.75 10.39 -15.42
N ALA A 92 -9.49 10.33 -15.02
CA ALA A 92 -9.11 10.50 -13.62
C ALA A 92 -9.52 11.90 -13.10
N LYS A 93 -9.29 12.94 -13.90
CA LYS A 93 -9.71 14.31 -13.58
C LYS A 93 -11.22 14.41 -13.43
N TYR A 94 -12.00 13.89 -14.37
CA TYR A 94 -13.47 13.87 -14.26
C TYR A 94 -13.98 13.10 -13.03
N LYS A 95 -13.36 11.95 -12.71
CA LYS A 95 -13.74 11.16 -11.53
C LYS A 95 -13.50 11.90 -10.22
N PHE A 96 -12.44 12.71 -10.17
CA PHE A 96 -12.07 13.52 -9.01
C PHE A 96 -12.92 14.81 -8.94
N GLU A 97 -12.99 15.54 -10.04
CA GLU A 97 -13.73 16.79 -10.22
C GLU A 97 -14.90 16.57 -11.19
N ARG A 98 -16.09 16.26 -10.65
CA ARG A 98 -17.30 15.98 -11.45
C ARG A 98 -17.99 17.27 -11.93
N THR A 99 -17.27 18.12 -12.66
CA THR A 99 -17.83 19.31 -13.31
C THR A 99 -18.35 18.97 -14.71
N LEU A 100 -19.27 19.78 -15.22
CA LEU A 100 -19.82 19.62 -16.58
C LEU A 100 -18.72 19.75 -17.65
N GLU A 101 -17.80 20.70 -17.49
CA GLU A 101 -16.66 20.89 -18.39
C GLU A 101 -15.75 19.65 -18.46
N ASN A 102 -15.46 19.03 -17.32
CA ASN A 102 -14.66 17.80 -17.27
C ASN A 102 -15.41 16.61 -17.89
N TYR A 103 -16.75 16.57 -17.75
CA TYR A 103 -17.57 15.57 -18.41
C TYR A 103 -17.55 15.71 -19.94
N ILE A 104 -17.67 16.94 -20.46
CA ILE A 104 -17.59 17.22 -21.91
C ILE A 104 -16.21 16.80 -22.43
N LYS A 105 -15.12 17.21 -21.78
CA LYS A 105 -13.75 16.81 -22.16
C LYS A 105 -13.55 15.29 -22.15
N TRP A 106 -14.12 14.61 -21.16
CA TRP A 106 -14.07 13.14 -21.11
C TRP A 106 -14.84 12.51 -22.27
N LYS A 107 -16.02 13.03 -22.61
CA LYS A 107 -16.82 12.58 -23.75
C LYS A 107 -16.12 12.80 -25.08
N GLU A 108 -15.54 13.98 -25.31
CA GLU A 108 -14.77 14.29 -26.52
C GLU A 108 -13.57 13.34 -26.68
N ALA A 109 -12.85 13.07 -25.59
CA ALA A 109 -11.71 12.16 -25.60
C ALA A 109 -12.08 10.70 -25.94
N GLN A 110 -13.35 10.29 -25.79
CA GLN A 110 -13.83 8.96 -26.19
C GLN A 110 -14.06 8.82 -27.70
N VAL A 111 -14.34 9.93 -28.40
CA VAL A 111 -14.75 9.90 -29.82
C VAL A 111 -13.56 9.86 -30.77
N GLN A 112 -12.38 10.34 -30.36
CA GLN A 112 -11.16 10.41 -31.18
C GLN A 112 -10.51 9.03 -31.40
N ILE A 113 -11.21 8.03 -31.96
CA ILE A 113 -10.64 6.71 -32.32
C ILE A 113 -10.16 6.73 -33.76
#